data_AF-A0A5J4KVT8-F1
#
_entry.id   AF-A0A5J4KVT8-F1
#
_cell.length_a   1.000
_cell.length_b   1.000
_cell.length_c   1.000
_cell.angle_alpha   90.00
_cell.angle_beta   90.00
_cell.angle_gamma   90.00
#
_symmetry.space_group_name_H-M   'P 1'
#
loop_
_entity.id
_entity.type
_entity.pdbx_description
1 polymer ?
#
loop_
_entity_poly.entity_id
_entity_poly.type
_entity_poly.pdbx_seq_one_letter_code
_entity_poly.pdbx_strand_id
1 'polypeptide(L)'
;MITKHLARSRRLLLTTSLLTLAILLITPASALACGGFFSSATSGKVSQDTERLLITINHNSTTLYEQIRYQGNARDFAWVLPVPAVPKVETAAQEIFNQLEYYTAPRFFIPAPQNCNHADITHMLFGNNYATGGAPTSSNPGVNVYAGGETGPFAYEIIKSGDAQALTSWLQNHKYTVPANTTNLIQPYVRSNMFFLAMRLRPGTNVSNVAPVKITFPMVMQQVTVPIRLAATDIQHKMKMEVSILAQQRYTLKNYTEVTVPADKVSANPSPQESYAQLMDTAIQKVGGYAYVTQYAQAQNMSGLLRSLKESPDTTYNLTRFYTSYTPEHMQKDPVFVPQANLPAKQTYIRVNDTSPGPDCTTTYIKSAVLLAVFPIGPIIILTAIGIWYWRKHKARTQKNANK
;
A
#
# COMPACT_ATOMS: atom_id res chain seq x y z
N MET A 1 3.74 27.57 -63.96
CA MET A 1 3.56 26.19 -63.48
C MET A 1 3.85 26.04 -61.98
N ILE A 2 5.00 26.52 -61.48
CA ILE A 2 5.53 26.34 -60.11
C ILE A 2 4.49 26.55 -58.98
N THR A 3 3.68 27.61 -59.04
CA THR A 3 2.68 27.95 -57.99
C THR A 3 1.66 26.83 -57.70
N LYS A 4 1.29 26.01 -58.69
CA LYS A 4 0.37 24.87 -58.47
C LYS A 4 1.00 23.74 -57.64
N HIS A 5 2.33 23.57 -57.67
CA HIS A 5 3.01 22.54 -56.87
C HIS A 5 3.08 22.91 -55.39
N LEU A 6 3.35 24.18 -55.07
CA LEU A 6 3.41 24.69 -53.69
C LEU A 6 2.06 24.59 -52.96
N ALA A 7 0.95 24.79 -53.67
CA ALA A 7 -0.39 24.57 -53.12
C ALA A 7 -0.69 23.08 -52.85
N ARG A 8 -0.17 22.16 -53.70
CA ARG A 8 -0.38 20.72 -53.57
C ARG A 8 0.45 20.12 -52.43
N SER A 9 1.70 20.56 -52.24
CA SER A 9 2.55 20.11 -51.12
C SER A 9 2.04 20.59 -49.76
N ARG A 10 1.60 21.86 -49.64
CA ARG A 10 0.98 22.36 -48.39
C ARG A 10 -0.26 21.56 -47.98
N ARG A 11 -1.14 21.21 -48.94
CA ARG A 11 -2.31 20.37 -48.65
C ARG A 11 -1.92 18.97 -48.17
N LEU A 12 -0.91 18.35 -48.80
CA LEU A 12 -0.44 17.02 -48.42
C LEU A 12 0.12 16.98 -46.99
N LEU A 13 0.94 17.97 -46.62
CA LEU A 13 1.52 18.13 -45.28
C LEU A 13 0.45 18.38 -44.20
N LEU A 14 -0.59 19.16 -44.51
CA LEU A 14 -1.72 19.35 -43.60
C LEU A 14 -2.52 18.05 -43.41
N THR A 15 -2.76 17.27 -44.47
CA THR A 15 -3.46 15.99 -44.35
C THR A 15 -2.68 14.94 -43.57
N THR A 16 -1.35 14.83 -43.74
CA THR A 16 -0.56 13.88 -42.95
C THR A 16 -0.47 14.29 -41.48
N SER A 17 -0.34 15.59 -41.18
CA SER A 17 -0.31 16.07 -39.80
C SER A 17 -1.64 15.94 -39.05
N LEU A 18 -2.79 16.00 -39.75
CA LEU A 18 -4.08 15.67 -39.14
C LEU A 18 -4.21 14.16 -38.89
N LEU A 19 -3.73 13.33 -39.82
CA LEU A 19 -3.84 11.88 -39.72
C LEU A 19 -2.99 11.32 -38.56
N THR A 20 -1.76 11.81 -38.36
CA THR A 20 -0.92 11.40 -37.23
C THR A 20 -1.48 11.85 -35.89
N LEU A 21 -2.05 13.07 -35.81
CA LEU A 21 -2.72 13.55 -34.60
C LEU A 21 -3.97 12.73 -34.26
N ALA A 22 -4.77 12.36 -35.26
CA ALA A 22 -5.93 11.48 -35.09
C ALA A 22 -5.52 10.08 -34.61
N ILE A 23 -4.41 9.52 -35.11
CA ILE A 23 -3.89 8.21 -34.68
C ILE A 23 -3.43 8.25 -33.20
N LEU A 24 -2.78 9.33 -32.75
CA LEU A 24 -2.40 9.48 -31.32
C LEU A 24 -3.62 9.47 -30.38
N LEU A 25 -4.73 10.08 -30.81
CA LEU A 25 -5.98 10.18 -30.04
C LEU A 25 -6.73 8.84 -29.90
N ILE A 26 -6.36 7.81 -30.68
CA ILE A 26 -7.00 6.48 -30.68
C ILE A 26 -6.24 5.48 -29.78
N THR A 27 -5.21 5.93 -29.03
CA THR A 27 -4.49 5.07 -28.07
C THR A 27 -5.43 4.52 -26.98
N PRO A 28 -5.70 3.20 -26.93
CA PRO A 28 -6.71 2.66 -26.04
C PRO A 28 -6.29 2.83 -24.57
N ALA A 29 -7.25 3.15 -23.72
CA ALA A 29 -7.06 3.12 -22.27
C ALA A 29 -6.95 1.67 -21.82
N SER A 30 -5.72 1.15 -21.71
CA SER A 30 -5.50 -0.15 -21.10
C SER A 30 -5.91 -0.08 -19.62
N ALA A 31 -6.57 -1.12 -19.14
CA ALA A 31 -7.16 -1.15 -17.82
C ALA A 31 -6.80 -2.44 -17.09
N LEU A 32 -6.82 -2.39 -15.76
CA LEU A 32 -6.50 -3.49 -14.87
C LEU A 32 -7.60 -3.58 -13.83
N ALA A 33 -8.37 -4.67 -13.97
CA ALA A 33 -9.14 -5.36 -12.94
C ALA A 33 -9.11 -4.76 -11.52
N CYS A 34 -10.33 -4.56 -11.01
CA CYS A 34 -10.70 -4.16 -9.64
C CYS A 34 -12.13 -4.67 -9.43
N GLY A 35 -13.03 -4.31 -10.37
CA GLY A 35 -14.30 -5.00 -10.54
C GLY A 35 -15.30 -4.69 -9.44
N GLY A 36 -16.16 -5.65 -9.09
CA GLY A 36 -17.12 -5.56 -7.98
C GLY A 36 -17.72 -6.90 -7.58
N PHE A 37 -18.42 -6.96 -6.45
CA PHE A 37 -18.93 -8.18 -5.78
C PHE A 37 -20.46 -8.36 -5.89
N PHE A 38 -20.92 -9.62 -5.94
CA PHE A 38 -22.28 -9.96 -6.38
C PHE A 38 -22.97 -11.02 -5.50
N SER A 39 -23.35 -10.65 -4.26
CA SER A 39 -23.87 -11.52 -3.18
C SER A 39 -25.38 -11.80 -3.18
N SER A 40 -25.83 -13.01 -2.86
CA SER A 40 -27.24 -13.41 -3.04
C SER A 40 -28.26 -12.68 -2.16
N ALA A 41 -29.47 -12.50 -2.71
CA ALA A 41 -30.56 -11.76 -2.08
C ALA A 41 -31.13 -12.38 -0.79
N THR A 42 -30.73 -13.61 -0.45
CA THR A 42 -31.09 -14.31 0.80
C THR A 42 -29.97 -14.33 1.85
N SER A 43 -28.81 -13.77 1.53
CA SER A 43 -27.65 -13.65 2.42
C SER A 43 -27.35 -12.17 2.71
N GLY A 44 -26.67 -11.90 3.83
CA GLY A 44 -26.18 -10.56 4.12
C GLY A 44 -25.18 -10.07 3.07
N LYS A 45 -25.25 -8.76 2.73
CA LYS A 45 -24.37 -8.14 1.73
C LYS A 45 -22.90 -8.43 2.00
N VAL A 46 -22.15 -8.71 0.93
CA VAL A 46 -20.70 -8.58 0.96
C VAL A 46 -20.31 -7.10 1.06
N SER A 47 -19.29 -6.78 1.85
CA SER A 47 -18.66 -5.45 1.93
C SER A 47 -17.15 -5.54 1.76
N GLN A 48 -16.55 -4.71 0.90
CA GLN A 48 -15.11 -4.63 0.69
C GLN A 48 -14.47 -3.58 1.62
N ASP A 49 -13.47 -4.00 2.40
CA ASP A 49 -12.77 -3.13 3.36
C ASP A 49 -11.49 -2.53 2.76
N THR A 50 -10.74 -3.34 2.03
CA THR A 50 -9.39 -2.99 1.56
C THR A 50 -9.03 -3.77 0.30
N GLU A 51 -8.44 -3.07 -0.65
CA GLU A 51 -7.89 -3.60 -1.90
C GLU A 51 -6.40 -3.27 -2.00
N ARG A 52 -5.60 -4.22 -2.50
CA ARG A 52 -4.17 -4.07 -2.75
C ARG A 52 -3.85 -4.61 -4.14
N LEU A 53 -3.46 -3.72 -5.04
CA LEU A 53 -3.01 -4.03 -6.38
C LEU A 53 -1.48 -3.94 -6.44
N LEU A 54 -0.83 -4.92 -7.05
CA LEU A 54 0.55 -4.83 -7.52
C LEU A 54 0.59 -5.12 -9.02
N ILE A 55 1.14 -4.19 -9.78
CA ILE A 55 1.09 -4.17 -11.23
C ILE A 55 2.52 -4.24 -11.75
N THR A 56 2.93 -5.36 -12.35
CA THR A 56 4.23 -5.48 -13.02
C THR A 56 4.08 -5.16 -14.51
N ILE A 57 4.96 -4.31 -15.04
CA ILE A 57 4.96 -3.89 -16.44
C ILE A 57 6.31 -4.26 -17.05
N ASN A 58 6.31 -5.36 -17.81
CA ASN A 58 7.49 -6.00 -18.38
C ASN A 58 7.55 -5.75 -19.90
N HIS A 59 8.63 -6.21 -20.56
CA HIS A 59 8.89 -5.95 -21.98
C HIS A 59 7.84 -6.50 -22.97
N ASN A 60 7.03 -7.48 -22.57
CA ASN A 60 6.06 -8.16 -23.44
C ASN A 60 4.67 -8.35 -22.80
N SER A 61 4.50 -8.01 -21.54
CA SER A 61 3.33 -8.38 -20.73
C SER A 61 3.13 -7.43 -19.56
N THR A 62 1.89 -7.40 -19.08
CA THR A 62 1.48 -6.64 -17.89
C THR A 62 0.80 -7.62 -16.96
N THR A 63 1.22 -7.71 -15.69
CA THR A 63 0.60 -8.62 -14.72
C THR A 63 0.01 -7.82 -13.58
N LEU A 64 -1.29 -7.99 -13.35
CA LEU A 64 -1.92 -7.58 -12.11
C LEU A 64 -1.84 -8.71 -11.09
N TYR A 65 -1.42 -8.38 -9.88
CA TYR A 65 -1.54 -9.19 -8.68
C TYR A 65 -2.52 -8.46 -7.77
N GLU A 66 -3.53 -9.17 -7.27
CA GLU A 66 -4.70 -8.55 -6.66
C GLU A 66 -5.07 -9.23 -5.35
N GLN A 67 -5.12 -8.45 -4.27
CA GLN A 67 -5.49 -8.88 -2.93
C GLN A 67 -6.66 -8.03 -2.43
N ILE A 68 -7.77 -8.71 -2.15
CA ILE A 68 -8.99 -8.14 -1.60
C ILE A 68 -9.21 -8.63 -0.17
N ARG A 69 -9.80 -7.76 0.67
CA ARG A 69 -10.38 -8.11 1.97
C ARG A 69 -11.84 -7.72 1.98
N TYR A 70 -12.70 -8.70 2.28
CA TYR A 70 -14.15 -8.56 2.31
C TYR A 70 -14.72 -9.11 3.62
N GLN A 71 -15.90 -8.63 3.98
CA GLN A 71 -16.76 -9.20 5.01
C GLN A 71 -18.02 -9.73 4.34
N GLY A 72 -18.45 -10.94 4.68
CA GLY A 72 -19.62 -11.58 4.09
C GLY A 72 -19.53 -13.11 4.10
N ASN A 73 -20.49 -13.77 3.46
CA ASN A 73 -20.52 -15.22 3.33
C ASN A 73 -19.77 -15.66 2.05
N ALA A 74 -18.83 -16.60 2.19
CA ALA A 74 -18.04 -17.11 1.06
C ALA A 74 -18.88 -17.76 -0.05
N ARG A 75 -20.07 -18.30 0.27
CA ARG A 75 -21.01 -18.83 -0.75
C ARG A 75 -21.60 -17.75 -1.67
N ASP A 76 -21.56 -16.51 -1.21
CA ASP A 76 -22.07 -15.33 -1.89
C ASP A 76 -20.96 -14.49 -2.54
N PHE A 77 -19.74 -15.04 -2.63
CA PHE A 77 -18.63 -14.40 -3.32
C PHE A 77 -18.67 -14.71 -4.82
N ALA A 78 -18.99 -13.69 -5.60
CA ALA A 78 -18.74 -13.64 -7.03
C ALA A 78 -18.26 -12.23 -7.42
N TRP A 79 -17.33 -12.13 -8.35
CA TRP A 79 -16.50 -10.95 -8.61
C TRP A 79 -16.35 -10.74 -10.12
N VAL A 80 -16.69 -9.55 -10.65
CA VAL A 80 -16.64 -9.28 -12.10
C VAL A 80 -15.74 -8.10 -12.40
N LEU A 81 -14.64 -8.36 -13.10
CA LEU A 81 -13.55 -7.42 -13.35
C LEU A 81 -13.48 -7.06 -14.85
N PRO A 82 -13.65 -5.78 -15.24
CA PRO A 82 -13.44 -5.34 -16.61
C PRO A 82 -11.97 -5.47 -17.00
N VAL A 83 -11.69 -6.14 -18.12
CA VAL A 83 -10.31 -6.40 -18.60
C VAL A 83 -10.16 -6.10 -20.10
N PRO A 84 -9.03 -5.50 -20.55
CA PRO A 84 -8.90 -4.95 -21.91
C PRO A 84 -8.58 -5.99 -22.99
N ALA A 85 -8.07 -7.16 -22.59
CA ALA A 85 -7.84 -8.32 -23.43
C ALA A 85 -8.08 -9.58 -22.60
N VAL A 86 -8.21 -10.75 -23.25
CA VAL A 86 -8.32 -12.06 -22.57
C VAL A 86 -7.04 -12.33 -21.77
N PRO A 87 -7.09 -12.43 -20.42
CA PRO A 87 -5.92 -12.70 -19.61
C PRO A 87 -5.68 -14.20 -19.40
N LYS A 88 -4.47 -14.55 -18.98
CA LYS A 88 -4.22 -15.79 -18.23
C LYS A 88 -4.45 -15.52 -16.74
N VAL A 89 -5.29 -16.31 -16.08
CA VAL A 89 -5.61 -16.17 -14.65
C VAL A 89 -4.99 -17.33 -13.85
N GLU A 90 -4.30 -16.97 -12.77
CA GLU A 90 -3.63 -17.89 -11.83
C GLU A 90 -3.86 -17.39 -10.38
N THR A 91 -3.53 -18.19 -9.36
CA THR A 91 -3.34 -17.65 -8.00
C THR A 91 -1.93 -17.08 -7.81
N ALA A 92 -1.79 -16.19 -6.82
CA ALA A 92 -0.55 -15.60 -6.35
C ALA A 92 -0.27 -15.97 -4.89
N ALA A 93 1.02 -15.97 -4.52
CA ALA A 93 1.44 -16.19 -3.15
C ALA A 93 1.22 -14.91 -2.30
N GLN A 94 0.67 -15.07 -1.10
CA GLN A 94 0.53 -14.00 -0.11
C GLN A 94 1.86 -13.25 0.15
N GLU A 95 2.98 -13.97 0.06
CA GLU A 95 4.32 -13.43 0.30
C GLU A 95 4.69 -12.25 -0.62
N ILE A 96 4.09 -12.14 -1.81
CA ILE A 96 4.26 -10.98 -2.68
C ILE A 96 3.79 -9.68 -1.99
N PHE A 97 2.65 -9.74 -1.29
CA PHE A 97 2.09 -8.60 -0.55
C PHE A 97 2.78 -8.36 0.80
N ASN A 98 3.38 -9.41 1.38
CA ASN A 98 4.22 -9.29 2.58
C ASN A 98 5.53 -8.56 2.26
N GLN A 99 6.23 -8.98 1.18
CA GLN A 99 7.44 -8.31 0.68
C GLN A 99 7.14 -6.86 0.27
N LEU A 100 6.03 -6.64 -0.45
CA LEU A 100 5.59 -5.28 -0.82
C LEU A 100 5.42 -4.39 0.42
N GLU A 101 4.81 -4.91 1.49
CA GLU A 101 4.68 -4.17 2.75
C GLU A 101 6.04 -3.89 3.40
N TYR A 102 6.90 -4.90 3.51
CA TYR A 102 8.24 -4.76 4.10
C TYR A 102 9.06 -3.62 3.48
N TYR A 103 9.05 -3.50 2.14
CA TYR A 103 9.77 -2.44 1.43
C TYR A 103 9.06 -1.07 1.47
N THR A 104 7.72 -1.03 1.45
CA THR A 104 6.97 0.21 1.13
C THR A 104 6.04 0.75 2.22
N ALA A 105 5.87 0.03 3.33
CA ALA A 105 5.08 0.50 4.48
C ALA A 105 5.64 1.80 5.07
N PRO A 106 4.79 2.80 5.41
CA PRO A 106 5.21 3.99 6.14
C PRO A 106 5.90 3.64 7.48
N ARG A 107 7.09 4.20 7.70
CA ARG A 107 7.94 3.96 8.89
C ARG A 107 7.99 5.22 9.75
N PHE A 108 7.33 5.18 10.90
CA PHE A 108 7.18 6.32 11.79
C PHE A 108 8.36 6.44 12.74
N PHE A 109 9.10 7.55 12.65
CA PHE A 109 10.13 7.92 13.61
C PHE A 109 9.53 8.91 14.61
N ILE A 110 9.20 8.41 15.79
CA ILE A 110 8.92 9.24 16.97
C ILE A 110 10.29 9.68 17.51
N PRO A 111 10.60 10.99 17.61
CA PRO A 111 11.81 11.44 18.30
C PRO A 111 11.83 10.92 19.73
N ALA A 112 13.01 10.57 20.26
CA ALA A 112 13.12 10.22 21.67
C ALA A 112 12.63 11.39 22.55
N PRO A 113 11.79 11.15 23.57
CA PRO A 113 11.33 12.22 24.46
C PRO A 113 12.54 12.88 25.14
N GLN A 114 12.50 14.21 25.26
CA GLN A 114 13.58 15.01 25.84
C GLN A 114 13.87 14.58 27.29
N ASN A 115 14.83 13.66 27.48
CA ASN A 115 15.12 13.05 28.76
C ASN A 115 16.27 13.79 29.47
N CYS A 116 16.00 14.32 30.66
CA CYS A 116 17.00 15.03 31.46
C CYS A 116 17.97 14.07 32.16
N ASN A 117 18.86 13.39 31.42
CA ASN A 117 20.17 13.01 31.95
C ASN A 117 21.22 12.64 30.89
N HIS A 118 22.50 12.81 31.27
CA HIS A 118 23.67 12.32 30.51
C HIS A 118 23.77 10.78 30.56
N ALA A 119 23.90 10.14 29.39
CA ALA A 119 24.85 9.05 29.08
C ALA A 119 24.51 8.44 27.71
N ASP A 120 25.40 8.55 26.72
CA ASP A 120 25.17 8.00 25.37
C ASP A 120 26.43 7.36 24.78
N ILE A 121 26.77 6.14 25.27
CA ILE A 121 27.80 5.28 24.68
C ILE A 121 27.43 3.81 24.92
N THR A 122 27.35 2.99 23.85
CA THR A 122 28.07 1.69 23.68
C THR A 122 27.31 0.66 22.81
N HIS A 123 27.66 0.63 21.52
CA HIS A 123 27.75 -0.53 20.61
C HIS A 123 26.52 -1.32 20.09
N MET A 124 26.61 -1.61 18.78
CA MET A 124 26.01 -2.75 18.06
C MET A 124 26.76 -4.05 18.36
N LEU A 125 26.12 -5.22 18.15
CA LEU A 125 26.72 -6.43 17.52
C LEU A 125 25.69 -7.58 17.31
N PHE A 126 26.06 -8.55 16.46
CA PHE A 126 25.42 -9.87 16.18
C PHE A 126 24.18 -9.95 15.26
N GLY A 127 24.06 -11.09 14.54
CA GLY A 127 23.01 -11.44 13.56
C GLY A 127 23.22 -12.86 12.97
N ASN A 128 22.43 -13.24 11.93
CA ASN A 128 22.31 -14.57 11.25
C ASN A 128 21.52 -15.66 12.05
N ASN A 129 20.86 -16.69 11.46
CA ASN A 129 20.84 -17.22 10.07
C ASN A 129 19.48 -17.93 9.65
N TYR A 130 19.44 -18.63 8.49
CA TYR A 130 18.25 -19.00 7.66
C TYR A 130 17.67 -20.46 7.69
N ALA A 131 16.49 -20.62 7.04
CA ALA A 131 15.87 -21.81 6.39
C ALA A 131 14.76 -21.32 5.38
N THR A 132 14.00 -22.02 4.50
CA THR A 132 14.02 -23.21 3.56
C THR A 132 12.74 -23.08 2.64
N GLY A 133 12.42 -23.81 1.55
CA GLY A 133 13.12 -24.75 0.63
C GLY A 133 12.18 -25.80 -0.07
N GLY A 134 11.90 -25.73 -1.39
CA GLY A 134 11.15 -26.79 -2.15
C GLY A 134 10.44 -26.40 -3.49
N ALA A 135 10.12 -27.38 -4.38
CA ALA A 135 9.42 -27.31 -5.71
C ALA A 135 9.06 -28.76 -6.21
N PRO A 136 8.65 -29.14 -7.48
CA PRO A 136 8.26 -28.43 -8.74
C PRO A 136 7.04 -29.07 -9.56
N THR A 137 6.90 -28.76 -10.89
CA THR A 137 6.24 -29.53 -12.02
C THR A 137 4.72 -29.86 -12.04
N SER A 138 3.98 -30.12 -13.16
CA SER A 138 4.07 -29.73 -14.62
C SER A 138 2.83 -30.14 -15.50
N SER A 139 2.46 -29.27 -16.48
CA SER A 139 1.89 -29.50 -17.87
C SER A 139 0.55 -30.24 -18.21
N ASN A 140 -0.40 -29.47 -18.82
CA ASN A 140 -1.24 -29.65 -20.05
C ASN A 140 -1.96 -30.98 -20.46
N PRO A 141 -3.06 -30.96 -21.28
CA PRO A 141 -3.95 -29.89 -21.79
C PRO A 141 -5.46 -30.18 -21.44
N GLY A 142 -6.58 -29.76 -22.09
CA GLY A 142 -6.93 -28.84 -23.22
C GLY A 142 -8.41 -29.02 -23.73
N VAL A 143 -8.87 -28.15 -24.67
CA VAL A 143 -10.14 -28.20 -25.49
C VAL A 143 -11.49 -27.98 -24.74
N ASN A 144 -12.40 -27.06 -25.13
CA ASN A 144 -12.25 -25.77 -25.85
C ASN A 144 -13.44 -24.82 -25.54
N VAL A 145 -13.16 -23.63 -25.00
CA VAL A 145 -14.07 -22.49 -24.72
C VAL A 145 -13.22 -21.20 -24.85
N TYR A 146 -13.79 -20.04 -25.22
CA TYR A 146 -13.04 -18.79 -25.48
C TYR A 146 -11.92 -18.51 -24.45
N ALA A 147 -12.27 -18.47 -23.15
CA ALA A 147 -11.40 -18.81 -22.03
C ALA A 147 -12.22 -18.94 -20.74
N GLY A 148 -11.91 -19.93 -19.92
CA GLY A 148 -12.51 -20.17 -18.61
C GLY A 148 -11.86 -21.39 -17.94
N GLY A 149 -12.00 -21.53 -16.62
CA GLY A 149 -11.37 -22.63 -15.89
C GLY A 149 -11.39 -22.44 -14.37
N GLU A 150 -10.51 -23.16 -13.68
CA GLU A 150 -10.36 -23.08 -12.22
C GLU A 150 -8.93 -22.69 -11.83
N THR A 151 -8.77 -21.95 -10.73
CA THR A 151 -7.46 -21.70 -10.13
C THR A 151 -7.59 -21.53 -8.62
N GLY A 152 -6.84 -22.32 -7.84
CA GLY A 152 -6.97 -22.36 -6.38
C GLY A 152 -8.42 -22.57 -5.91
N PRO A 153 -9.01 -21.64 -5.16
CA PRO A 153 -10.41 -21.74 -4.69
C PRO A 153 -11.46 -21.25 -5.70
N PHE A 154 -11.06 -20.70 -6.87
CA PHE A 154 -11.96 -20.06 -7.83
C PHE A 154 -12.31 -20.94 -9.02
N ALA A 155 -13.51 -20.72 -9.55
CA ALA A 155 -13.83 -20.92 -10.97
C ALA A 155 -13.99 -19.55 -11.65
N TYR A 156 -13.63 -19.43 -12.93
CA TYR A 156 -13.73 -18.18 -13.69
C TYR A 156 -14.11 -18.38 -15.15
N GLU A 157 -14.72 -17.35 -15.72
CA GLU A 157 -15.20 -17.26 -17.10
C GLU A 157 -14.82 -15.89 -17.68
N ILE A 158 -14.33 -15.84 -18.92
CA ILE A 158 -13.98 -14.57 -19.59
C ILE A 158 -15.00 -14.32 -20.70
N ILE A 159 -15.87 -13.34 -20.47
CA ILE A 159 -17.02 -13.02 -21.31
C ILE A 159 -16.86 -11.64 -21.96
N LYS A 160 -17.63 -11.39 -23.02
CA LYS A 160 -17.66 -10.09 -23.70
C LYS A 160 -19.04 -9.85 -24.31
N SER A 161 -19.51 -8.62 -24.24
CA SER A 161 -20.78 -8.18 -24.81
C SER A 161 -20.64 -6.78 -25.40
N GLY A 162 -21.34 -6.52 -26.50
CA GLY A 162 -21.57 -5.16 -27.01
C GLY A 162 -22.72 -4.43 -26.32
N ASP A 163 -23.47 -5.13 -25.46
CA ASP A 163 -24.66 -4.64 -24.75
C ASP A 163 -24.55 -4.90 -23.24
N ALA A 164 -24.81 -3.86 -22.43
CA ALA A 164 -24.67 -3.91 -20.98
C ALA A 164 -25.86 -4.58 -20.27
N GLN A 165 -27.06 -4.55 -20.87
CA GLN A 165 -28.24 -5.23 -20.35
C GLN A 165 -28.15 -6.74 -20.61
N ALA A 166 -27.72 -7.16 -21.82
CA ALA A 166 -27.46 -8.56 -22.13
C ALA A 166 -26.39 -9.18 -21.22
N LEU A 167 -25.33 -8.42 -20.90
CA LEU A 167 -24.29 -8.82 -19.94
C LEU A 167 -24.84 -8.93 -18.50
N THR A 168 -25.70 -7.98 -18.10
CA THR A 168 -26.40 -8.02 -16.81
C THR A 168 -27.31 -9.24 -16.68
N SER A 169 -28.09 -9.56 -17.72
CA SER A 169 -28.94 -10.75 -17.76
C SER A 169 -28.15 -12.04 -17.84
N TRP A 170 -26.99 -12.07 -18.52
CA TRP A 170 -26.08 -13.22 -18.50
C TRP A 170 -25.63 -13.52 -17.06
N LEU A 171 -25.17 -12.50 -16.33
CA LEU A 171 -24.73 -12.60 -14.94
C LEU A 171 -25.86 -13.14 -14.04
N GLN A 172 -27.05 -12.56 -14.12
CA GLN A 172 -28.25 -13.00 -13.37
C GLN A 172 -28.60 -14.47 -13.66
N ASN A 173 -28.57 -14.89 -14.93
CA ASN A 173 -28.84 -16.27 -15.33
C ASN A 173 -27.81 -17.26 -14.76
N HIS A 174 -26.53 -16.88 -14.74
CA HIS A 174 -25.42 -17.66 -14.18
C HIS A 174 -25.27 -17.50 -12.65
N LYS A 175 -26.31 -16.98 -11.98
CA LYS A 175 -26.44 -16.85 -10.50
C LYS A 175 -25.48 -15.86 -9.83
N TYR A 176 -24.82 -15.00 -10.59
CA TYR A 176 -24.21 -13.78 -10.06
C TYR A 176 -25.35 -12.84 -9.62
N THR A 177 -25.32 -12.33 -8.40
CA THR A 177 -26.43 -11.49 -7.90
C THR A 177 -26.17 -10.02 -8.18
N VAL A 178 -26.80 -9.51 -9.24
CA VAL A 178 -26.49 -8.21 -9.84
C VAL A 178 -27.32 -7.07 -9.22
N PRO A 179 -26.71 -6.07 -8.57
CA PRO A 179 -27.38 -4.84 -8.13
C PRO A 179 -28.11 -4.11 -9.26
N ALA A 180 -29.22 -3.45 -8.93
CA ALA A 180 -30.09 -2.81 -9.91
C ALA A 180 -29.44 -1.71 -10.78
N ASN A 181 -28.32 -1.12 -10.33
CA ASN A 181 -27.58 -0.09 -11.08
C ASN A 181 -26.42 -0.64 -11.94
N THR A 182 -26.09 -1.94 -11.85
CA THR A 182 -24.87 -2.49 -12.47
C THR A 182 -24.82 -2.31 -13.98
N THR A 183 -25.96 -2.33 -14.69
CA THR A 183 -26.03 -2.01 -16.14
C THR A 183 -25.34 -0.68 -16.47
N ASN A 184 -25.59 0.36 -15.66
CA ASN A 184 -25.00 1.70 -15.86
C ASN A 184 -23.51 1.74 -15.51
N LEU A 185 -23.07 0.93 -14.55
CA LEU A 185 -21.67 0.82 -14.11
C LEU A 185 -20.82 -0.01 -15.10
N ILE A 186 -21.43 -1.01 -15.75
CA ILE A 186 -20.84 -1.84 -16.82
C ILE A 186 -20.76 -1.08 -18.16
N GLN A 187 -21.74 -0.22 -18.44
CA GLN A 187 -21.92 0.44 -19.74
C GLN A 187 -20.66 1.17 -20.29
N PRO A 188 -19.83 1.88 -19.50
CA PRO A 188 -18.60 2.49 -19.99
C PRO A 188 -17.59 1.47 -20.53
N TYR A 189 -17.42 0.33 -19.84
CA TYR A 189 -16.46 -0.70 -20.23
C TYR A 189 -16.93 -1.48 -21.47
N VAL A 190 -18.24 -1.69 -21.61
CA VAL A 190 -18.87 -2.20 -22.85
C VAL A 190 -18.60 -1.27 -24.03
N ARG A 191 -18.76 0.05 -23.86
CA ARG A 191 -18.43 1.06 -24.90
C ARG A 191 -16.94 1.10 -25.23
N SER A 192 -16.08 0.85 -24.24
CA SER A 192 -14.63 0.65 -24.42
C SER A 192 -14.25 -0.72 -25.02
N ASN A 193 -15.23 -1.51 -25.49
CA ASN A 193 -15.01 -2.80 -26.15
C ASN A 193 -14.24 -3.83 -25.29
N MET A 194 -14.36 -3.71 -23.96
CA MET A 194 -13.64 -4.56 -23.01
C MET A 194 -14.24 -5.96 -22.88
N PHE A 195 -13.45 -6.88 -22.34
CA PHE A 195 -13.89 -8.16 -21.81
C PHE A 195 -14.21 -8.02 -20.32
N PHE A 196 -14.84 -9.04 -19.75
CA PHE A 196 -15.16 -9.12 -18.32
C PHE A 196 -14.70 -10.48 -17.82
N LEU A 197 -13.82 -10.49 -16.83
CA LEU A 197 -13.44 -11.68 -16.09
C LEU A 197 -14.44 -11.84 -14.95
N ALA A 198 -15.32 -12.84 -15.03
CA ALA A 198 -16.24 -13.21 -13.97
C ALA A 198 -15.62 -14.36 -13.16
N MET A 199 -15.51 -14.20 -11.84
CA MET A 199 -14.92 -15.18 -10.92
C MET A 199 -15.92 -15.51 -9.82
N ARG A 200 -15.87 -16.74 -9.29
CA ARG A 200 -16.67 -17.18 -8.14
C ARG A 200 -15.90 -18.20 -7.30
N LEU A 201 -16.19 -18.27 -6.00
CA LEU A 201 -15.66 -19.34 -5.16
C LEU A 201 -16.29 -20.70 -5.53
N ARG A 202 -15.54 -21.78 -5.29
CA ARG A 202 -16.01 -23.16 -5.52
C ARG A 202 -16.81 -23.67 -4.31
N PRO A 203 -17.86 -24.50 -4.52
CA PRO A 203 -18.66 -25.05 -3.42
C PRO A 203 -17.79 -25.74 -2.36
N GLY A 204 -18.08 -25.48 -1.10
CA GLY A 204 -17.33 -26.01 0.05
C GLY A 204 -16.12 -25.16 0.48
N THR A 205 -15.64 -24.22 -0.34
CA THR A 205 -14.58 -23.29 0.12
C THR A 205 -15.17 -22.22 1.04
N ASN A 206 -14.78 -22.23 2.31
CA ASN A 206 -15.07 -21.15 3.26
C ASN A 206 -13.77 -20.37 3.52
N VAL A 207 -13.67 -19.16 2.98
CA VAL A 207 -12.46 -18.33 3.07
C VAL A 207 -12.77 -16.90 3.48
N SER A 208 -12.41 -16.56 4.72
CA SER A 208 -12.39 -15.20 5.25
C SER A 208 -11.24 -14.34 4.69
N ASN A 209 -10.17 -14.99 4.22
CA ASN A 209 -9.11 -14.37 3.42
C ASN A 209 -9.07 -15.03 2.05
N VAL A 210 -9.36 -14.24 1.01
CA VAL A 210 -9.29 -14.67 -0.38
C VAL A 210 -7.83 -14.83 -0.80
N ALA A 211 -7.47 -15.97 -1.40
CA ALA A 211 -6.13 -16.17 -1.95
C ALA A 211 -5.89 -15.14 -3.08
N PRO A 212 -4.77 -14.40 -3.09
CA PRO A 212 -4.53 -13.38 -4.10
C PRO A 212 -4.57 -13.94 -5.52
N VAL A 213 -5.06 -13.15 -6.47
CA VAL A 213 -5.20 -13.54 -7.88
C VAL A 213 -4.10 -12.88 -8.71
N LYS A 214 -3.62 -13.60 -9.74
CA LYS A 214 -2.65 -13.13 -10.73
C LYS A 214 -3.32 -13.13 -12.10
N ILE A 215 -3.44 -11.96 -12.71
CA ILE A 215 -4.09 -11.73 -14.01
C ILE A 215 -3.01 -11.22 -14.98
N THR A 216 -2.57 -12.08 -15.89
CA THR A 216 -1.45 -11.80 -16.83
C THR A 216 -2.01 -11.44 -18.21
N PHE A 217 -1.66 -10.25 -18.70
CA PHE A 217 -2.04 -9.77 -20.03
C PHE A 217 -0.88 -9.94 -21.02
N PRO A 218 -1.12 -10.51 -22.23
CA PRO A 218 -0.09 -10.71 -23.26
C PRO A 218 0.21 -9.42 -24.04
N MET A 219 0.30 -8.29 -23.35
CA MET A 219 0.60 -6.96 -23.91
C MET A 219 1.16 -6.01 -22.84
N VAL A 220 1.93 -5.01 -23.28
CA VAL A 220 2.49 -3.95 -22.42
C VAL A 220 1.54 -2.76 -22.36
N MET A 221 1.08 -2.38 -21.18
CA MET A 221 0.21 -1.22 -20.98
C MET A 221 1.03 0.07 -20.90
N GLN A 222 0.82 1.00 -21.85
CA GLN A 222 1.46 2.33 -21.85
C GLN A 222 0.75 3.34 -20.92
N GLN A 223 -0.50 3.07 -20.58
CA GLN A 223 -1.27 3.77 -19.55
C GLN A 223 -2.11 2.71 -18.82
N VAL A 224 -2.24 2.82 -17.50
CA VAL A 224 -2.89 1.83 -16.66
C VAL A 224 -4.10 2.46 -15.99
N THR A 225 -5.29 2.00 -16.32
CA THR A 225 -6.57 2.43 -15.73
C THR A 225 -7.02 1.40 -14.69
N VAL A 226 -7.65 1.78 -13.57
CA VAL A 226 -8.26 0.81 -12.62
C VAL A 226 -9.80 0.92 -12.66
N PRO A 227 -10.55 -0.08 -13.18
CA PRO A 227 -12.01 -0.08 -13.28
C PRO A 227 -12.75 -0.12 -11.93
N ILE A 228 -12.80 1.01 -11.25
CA ILE A 228 -13.32 1.18 -9.88
C ILE A 228 -14.86 1.32 -9.81
N ARG A 229 -15.54 1.58 -10.93
CA ARG A 229 -16.99 1.92 -10.93
C ARG A 229 -17.88 0.78 -10.42
N LEU A 230 -17.43 -0.46 -10.54
CA LEU A 230 -18.22 -1.62 -10.11
C LEU A 230 -18.14 -1.81 -8.59
N ALA A 231 -16.95 -1.62 -7.98
CA ALA A 231 -16.72 -1.68 -6.54
C ALA A 231 -17.64 -0.75 -5.74
N ALA A 232 -18.18 0.30 -6.40
CA ALA A 232 -19.14 1.23 -5.84
C ALA A 232 -20.42 0.57 -5.29
N THR A 233 -20.79 -0.64 -5.72
CA THR A 233 -21.95 -1.36 -5.16
C THR A 233 -21.65 -2.09 -3.85
N ASP A 234 -20.37 -2.22 -3.50
CA ASP A 234 -19.88 -3.30 -2.62
C ASP A 234 -19.26 -2.75 -1.34
N ILE A 235 -19.46 -1.47 -1.07
CA ILE A 235 -18.80 -0.71 -0.02
C ILE A 235 -19.90 0.05 0.71
N GLN A 236 -20.17 -0.30 1.98
CA GLN A 236 -21.26 0.39 2.69
C GLN A 236 -20.90 1.84 3.06
N HIS A 237 -19.62 2.12 3.33
CA HIS A 237 -19.16 3.43 3.81
C HIS A 237 -17.85 3.89 3.15
N LYS A 238 -16.75 3.14 3.33
CA LYS A 238 -15.43 3.52 2.82
C LYS A 238 -14.56 2.29 2.57
N MET A 239 -13.85 2.26 1.44
CA MET A 239 -12.84 1.27 1.12
C MET A 239 -11.46 1.92 1.03
N LYS A 240 -10.43 1.23 1.51
CA LYS A 240 -9.03 1.61 1.29
C LYS A 240 -8.49 0.92 0.04
N MET A 241 -7.78 1.65 -0.82
CA MET A 241 -7.12 1.07 -1.99
C MET A 241 -5.64 1.43 -1.99
N GLU A 242 -4.80 0.42 -2.14
CA GLU A 242 -3.38 0.57 -2.42
C GLU A 242 -3.08 0.10 -3.85
N VAL A 243 -2.46 0.96 -4.66
CA VAL A 243 -2.02 0.63 -6.01
C VAL A 243 -0.51 0.72 -6.05
N SER A 244 0.15 -0.41 -6.31
CA SER A 244 1.60 -0.47 -6.48
C SER A 244 1.97 -0.79 -7.92
N ILE A 245 2.85 0.00 -8.52
CA ILE A 245 3.33 -0.22 -9.90
C ILE A 245 4.85 -0.47 -9.87
N LEU A 246 5.25 -1.64 -10.37
CA LEU A 246 6.63 -2.09 -10.56
C LEU A 246 6.94 -2.12 -12.06
N ALA A 247 7.80 -1.23 -12.53
CA ALA A 247 8.14 -1.08 -13.95
C ALA A 247 9.54 -0.51 -14.11
N GLN A 248 10.15 -0.61 -15.30
CA GLN A 248 11.45 0.05 -15.55
C GLN A 248 11.37 1.58 -15.44
N GLN A 249 10.22 2.17 -15.78
CA GLN A 249 9.95 3.60 -15.63
C GLN A 249 9.13 3.90 -14.36
N ARG A 250 9.34 5.07 -13.75
CA ARG A 250 8.47 5.62 -12.70
C ARG A 250 7.07 5.89 -13.29
N TYR A 251 6.01 5.69 -12.51
CA TYR A 251 4.63 6.03 -12.88
C TYR A 251 4.07 7.16 -11.98
N THR A 252 3.07 7.90 -12.48
CA THR A 252 2.25 8.88 -11.72
C THR A 252 0.81 8.95 -12.26
N LEU A 253 -0.04 9.74 -11.60
CA LEU A 253 -1.46 9.95 -11.91
C LEU A 253 -1.64 10.86 -13.14
N LYS A 254 -2.63 10.57 -13.99
CA LYS A 254 -3.01 11.37 -15.17
C LYS A 254 -4.29 12.18 -14.97
N ASN A 255 -5.27 11.64 -14.24
CA ASN A 255 -6.62 12.20 -14.10
C ASN A 255 -7.13 12.28 -12.64
N TYR A 256 -6.25 12.01 -11.68
CA TYR A 256 -6.45 12.12 -10.23
C TYR A 256 -5.39 13.06 -9.66
N THR A 257 -5.72 13.78 -8.59
CA THR A 257 -4.78 14.71 -7.94
C THR A 257 -3.80 13.94 -7.05
N GLU A 258 -2.50 14.21 -7.15
CA GLU A 258 -1.56 13.77 -6.11
C GLU A 258 -1.66 14.73 -4.91
N VAL A 259 -1.91 14.19 -3.72
CA VAL A 259 -1.97 14.96 -2.48
C VAL A 259 -0.90 14.52 -1.48
N THR A 260 -0.40 15.45 -0.69
CA THR A 260 0.65 15.23 0.30
C THR A 260 0.10 15.41 1.72
N VAL A 261 0.43 14.48 2.61
CA VAL A 261 0.24 14.65 4.05
C VAL A 261 1.48 15.35 4.62
N PRO A 262 1.35 16.50 5.29
CA PRO A 262 2.46 17.14 6.01
C PRO A 262 2.87 16.28 7.21
N ALA A 263 4.15 15.89 7.27
CA ALA A 263 4.65 15.00 8.33
C ALA A 263 4.55 15.64 9.74
N ASP A 264 4.68 16.96 9.83
CA ASP A 264 4.54 17.76 11.05
C ASP A 264 3.12 17.75 11.65
N LYS A 265 2.14 17.16 10.96
CA LYS A 265 0.77 16.97 11.45
C LYS A 265 0.50 15.55 11.98
N VAL A 266 1.41 14.60 11.76
CA VAL A 266 1.27 13.24 12.27
C VAL A 266 1.55 13.23 13.78
N SER A 267 0.51 12.95 14.57
CA SER A 267 0.54 12.81 16.02
C SER A 267 1.07 11.44 16.45
N ALA A 268 1.78 11.37 17.57
CA ALA A 268 2.16 10.09 18.19
C ALA A 268 0.97 9.36 18.88
N ASN A 269 -0.08 10.10 19.22
CA ASN A 269 -1.21 9.66 20.05
C ASN A 269 -2.53 9.72 19.24
N PRO A 270 -3.38 8.67 19.21
CA PRO A 270 -3.21 7.36 19.87
C PRO A 270 -2.17 6.45 19.19
N SER A 271 -2.00 6.58 17.87
CA SER A 271 -0.87 6.01 17.14
C SER A 271 -0.54 6.86 15.91
N PRO A 272 0.75 6.95 15.49
CA PRO A 272 1.11 7.68 14.28
C PRO A 272 0.60 7.00 13.00
N GLN A 273 0.38 5.67 13.04
CA GLN A 273 -0.28 4.91 11.97
C GLN A 273 -1.71 5.42 11.74
N GLU A 274 -2.52 5.56 12.80
CA GLU A 274 -3.89 6.05 12.71
C GLU A 274 -3.95 7.54 12.36
N SER A 275 -3.10 8.36 12.99
CA SER A 275 -3.01 9.79 12.67
C SER A 275 -2.67 10.01 11.19
N TYR A 276 -1.69 9.27 10.65
CA TYR A 276 -1.34 9.34 9.23
C TYR A 276 -2.47 8.86 8.32
N ALA A 277 -3.17 7.77 8.66
CA ALA A 277 -4.32 7.30 7.90
C ALA A 277 -5.47 8.33 7.87
N GLN A 278 -5.80 8.92 9.01
CA GLN A 278 -6.80 9.99 9.10
C GLN A 278 -6.40 11.22 8.27
N LEU A 279 -5.12 11.60 8.28
CA LEU A 279 -4.61 12.73 7.49
C LEU A 279 -4.62 12.45 5.98
N MET A 280 -4.30 11.23 5.54
CA MET A 280 -4.41 10.83 4.13
C MET A 280 -5.86 10.90 3.66
N ASP A 281 -6.78 10.25 4.38
CA ASP A 281 -8.21 10.27 4.08
C ASP A 281 -8.75 11.73 4.04
N THR A 282 -8.36 12.56 5.01
CA THR A 282 -8.74 13.99 5.06
C THR A 282 -8.20 14.78 3.87
N ALA A 283 -6.94 14.56 3.46
CA ALA A 283 -6.34 15.23 2.32
C ALA A 283 -7.02 14.85 0.99
N ILE A 284 -7.43 13.58 0.85
CA ILE A 284 -8.15 13.06 -0.32
C ILE A 284 -9.57 13.65 -0.39
N GLN A 285 -10.32 13.63 0.71
CA GLN A 285 -11.69 14.17 0.76
C GLN A 285 -11.72 15.69 0.55
N LYS A 286 -10.71 16.43 1.07
CA LYS A 286 -10.59 17.88 0.88
C LYS A 286 -10.48 18.33 -0.59
N VAL A 287 -10.04 17.45 -1.49
CA VAL A 287 -9.99 17.71 -2.95
C VAL A 287 -11.07 16.97 -3.74
N GLY A 288 -12.16 16.56 -3.07
CA GLY A 288 -13.31 15.90 -3.70
C GLY A 288 -13.08 14.43 -4.05
N GLY A 289 -12.33 13.70 -3.23
CA GLY A 289 -12.17 12.24 -3.29
C GLY A 289 -11.33 11.69 -4.45
N TYR A 290 -11.20 12.42 -5.56
CA TYR A 290 -10.46 12.00 -6.75
C TYR A 290 -8.94 12.22 -6.63
N ALA A 291 -8.33 11.69 -5.57
CA ALA A 291 -6.92 11.87 -5.29
C ALA A 291 -6.24 10.61 -4.73
N TYR A 292 -4.90 10.57 -4.84
CA TYR A 292 -4.05 9.58 -4.18
C TYR A 292 -2.90 10.26 -3.42
N VAL A 293 -2.47 9.62 -2.35
CA VAL A 293 -1.19 9.90 -1.68
C VAL A 293 -0.18 8.89 -2.19
N THR A 294 0.86 9.33 -2.93
CA THR A 294 2.05 8.49 -3.12
C THR A 294 2.69 8.27 -1.75
N GLN A 295 2.83 7.03 -1.30
CA GLN A 295 3.46 6.67 -0.02
C GLN A 295 4.95 6.34 -0.19
N TYR A 296 5.31 5.67 -1.29
CA TYR A 296 6.68 5.28 -1.60
C TYR A 296 6.93 5.36 -3.12
N ALA A 297 8.14 5.74 -3.53
CA ALA A 297 8.47 5.97 -4.93
C ALA A 297 9.99 5.92 -5.18
N GLN A 298 10.58 4.74 -5.43
CA GLN A 298 12.02 4.60 -5.64
C GLN A 298 12.39 3.45 -6.61
N ALA A 299 13.60 3.50 -7.16
CA ALA A 299 14.32 2.31 -7.59
C ALA A 299 15.17 1.80 -6.42
N GLN A 300 15.08 0.52 -6.09
CA GLN A 300 15.80 -0.11 -4.98
C GLN A 300 16.10 -1.57 -5.31
N ASN A 301 17.13 -2.17 -4.70
CA ASN A 301 17.30 -3.62 -4.73
C ASN A 301 16.19 -4.29 -3.89
N MET A 302 15.13 -4.71 -4.57
CA MET A 302 13.95 -5.35 -3.98
C MET A 302 14.01 -6.88 -4.15
N SER A 303 15.20 -7.47 -4.02
CA SER A 303 15.47 -8.88 -4.37
C SER A 303 14.56 -9.91 -3.69
N GLY A 304 14.00 -9.63 -2.50
CA GLY A 304 12.96 -10.46 -1.89
C GLY A 304 11.64 -10.47 -2.69
N LEU A 305 11.15 -9.27 -3.06
CA LEU A 305 9.96 -9.10 -3.90
C LEU A 305 10.17 -9.64 -5.32
N LEU A 306 11.30 -9.33 -5.97
CA LEU A 306 11.62 -9.80 -7.33
C LEU A 306 11.67 -11.34 -7.38
N ARG A 307 12.27 -11.99 -6.37
CA ARG A 307 12.28 -13.46 -6.25
C ARG A 307 10.87 -14.04 -6.10
N SER A 308 10.00 -13.43 -5.29
CA SER A 308 8.61 -13.86 -5.13
C SER A 308 7.76 -13.67 -6.40
N LEU A 309 8.07 -12.64 -7.21
CA LEU A 309 7.46 -12.41 -8.52
C LEU A 309 8.05 -13.30 -9.64
N LYS A 310 9.27 -13.80 -9.45
CA LYS A 310 10.13 -14.49 -10.45
C LYS A 310 10.64 -13.56 -11.56
N GLU A 311 10.84 -12.28 -11.24
CA GLU A 311 11.44 -11.27 -12.12
C GLU A 311 12.98 -11.38 -12.10
N SER A 312 13.65 -10.86 -13.14
CA SER A 312 15.12 -10.89 -13.21
C SER A 312 15.76 -9.92 -12.22
N PRO A 313 16.76 -10.35 -11.41
CA PRO A 313 17.47 -9.46 -10.49
C PRO A 313 18.37 -8.44 -11.22
N ASP A 314 18.75 -8.71 -12.46
CA ASP A 314 19.65 -7.87 -13.26
C ASP A 314 18.92 -6.67 -13.90
N THR A 315 17.59 -6.65 -13.83
CA THR A 315 16.77 -5.55 -14.34
C THR A 315 16.49 -4.52 -13.25
N THR A 316 16.80 -3.25 -13.51
CA THR A 316 16.46 -2.15 -12.60
C THR A 316 14.97 -1.81 -12.71
N TYR A 317 14.19 -2.13 -11.67
CA TYR A 317 12.79 -1.72 -11.56
C TYR A 317 12.63 -0.52 -10.62
N ASN A 318 11.74 0.39 -11.00
CA ASN A 318 11.14 1.39 -10.15
C ASN A 318 9.85 0.84 -9.53
N LEU A 319 9.65 1.02 -8.22
CA LEU A 319 8.42 0.72 -7.51
C LEU A 319 7.77 2.03 -7.04
N THR A 320 6.45 2.13 -7.21
CA THR A 320 5.62 3.24 -6.71
C THR A 320 4.45 2.65 -5.96
N ARG A 321 4.18 3.10 -4.73
CA ARG A 321 2.96 2.78 -3.96
C ARG A 321 2.12 4.04 -3.81
N PHE A 322 0.89 3.97 -4.28
CA PHE A 322 -0.14 4.98 -4.12
C PHE A 322 -1.22 4.46 -3.16
N TYR A 323 -1.72 5.32 -2.28
CA TYR A 323 -2.87 5.05 -1.39
C TYR A 323 -4.03 5.98 -1.73
N THR A 324 -5.24 5.46 -1.70
CA THR A 324 -6.46 6.27 -1.64
C THR A 324 -7.53 5.65 -0.74
N SER A 325 -8.58 6.42 -0.44
CA SER A 325 -9.77 5.96 0.25
C SER A 325 -11.01 6.43 -0.49
N TYR A 326 -11.85 5.49 -0.94
CA TYR A 326 -13.07 5.76 -1.69
C TYR A 326 -14.31 5.63 -0.81
N THR A 327 -15.25 6.54 -0.98
CA THR A 327 -16.68 6.35 -0.67
C THR A 327 -17.42 6.08 -2.00
N PRO A 328 -18.63 5.48 -1.99
CA PRO A 328 -19.34 5.13 -3.23
C PRO A 328 -19.55 6.30 -4.20
N GLU A 329 -19.84 7.52 -3.72
CA GLU A 329 -20.01 8.68 -4.61
C GLU A 329 -18.72 9.14 -5.32
N HIS A 330 -17.54 8.73 -4.83
CA HIS A 330 -16.24 9.07 -5.44
C HIS A 330 -15.71 8.01 -6.41
N MET A 331 -16.47 6.94 -6.69
CA MET A 331 -16.11 5.89 -7.65
C MET A 331 -16.64 6.12 -9.09
N GLN A 332 -17.11 7.34 -9.39
CA GLN A 332 -17.67 7.70 -10.71
C GLN A 332 -16.63 7.89 -11.83
N LYS A 333 -15.34 7.73 -11.52
CA LYS A 333 -14.20 7.93 -12.44
C LYS A 333 -13.15 6.87 -12.15
N ASP A 334 -12.53 6.35 -13.20
CA ASP A 334 -11.46 5.36 -13.10
C ASP A 334 -10.10 6.09 -13.02
N PRO A 335 -9.24 5.83 -12.03
CA PRO A 335 -7.91 6.42 -11.98
C PRO A 335 -7.02 5.85 -13.08
N VAL A 336 -6.27 6.73 -13.73
CA VAL A 336 -5.32 6.41 -14.80
C VAL A 336 -3.91 6.80 -14.36
N PHE A 337 -3.00 5.86 -14.45
CA PHE A 337 -1.56 6.00 -14.19
C PHE A 337 -0.79 5.98 -15.52
N VAL A 338 0.27 6.77 -15.63
CA VAL A 338 1.14 6.88 -16.81
C VAL A 338 2.61 6.89 -16.44
N PRO A 339 3.51 6.42 -17.32
CA PRO A 339 4.94 6.54 -17.12
C PRO A 339 5.38 8.01 -17.21
N GLN A 340 6.25 8.44 -16.31
CA GLN A 340 6.86 9.77 -16.34
C GLN A 340 8.28 9.71 -15.79
N ALA A 341 9.25 10.18 -16.58
CA ALA A 341 10.65 10.26 -16.17
C ALA A 341 10.87 11.32 -15.06
N ASN A 342 12.00 11.21 -14.35
CA ASN A 342 12.53 12.22 -13.43
C ASN A 342 11.58 12.62 -12.27
N LEU A 343 10.63 11.76 -11.91
CA LEU A 343 9.81 11.92 -10.71
C LEU A 343 10.67 11.84 -9.43
N PRO A 344 10.43 12.70 -8.43
CA PRO A 344 11.22 12.71 -7.20
C PRO A 344 11.06 11.40 -6.41
N ALA A 345 12.14 11.00 -5.73
CA ALA A 345 12.14 9.81 -4.90
C ALA A 345 11.36 10.06 -3.58
N LYS A 346 10.51 9.11 -3.18
CA LYS A 346 9.75 9.19 -1.92
C LYS A 346 10.09 8.02 -0.99
N GLN A 347 10.65 8.34 0.16
CA GLN A 347 11.02 7.43 1.23
C GLN A 347 9.78 7.00 2.04
N THR A 348 9.88 5.87 2.74
CA THR A 348 8.87 5.42 3.72
C THR A 348 8.91 6.18 5.04
N TYR A 349 10.01 6.88 5.35
CA TYR A 349 10.23 7.50 6.66
C TYR A 349 9.36 8.74 6.87
N ILE A 350 8.62 8.75 7.98
CA ILE A 350 7.78 9.88 8.43
C ILE A 350 8.25 10.27 9.83
N ARG A 351 8.73 11.50 9.98
CA ARG A 351 9.02 12.08 11.30
C ARG A 351 7.68 12.49 11.95
N VAL A 352 7.39 11.89 13.10
CA VAL A 352 6.20 12.20 13.90
C VAL A 352 6.44 13.51 14.67
N ASN A 353 5.38 14.31 14.82
CA ASN A 353 5.40 15.48 15.69
C ASN A 353 4.94 15.06 17.10
N ASP A 354 5.88 14.87 18.01
CA ASP A 354 5.56 14.60 19.41
C ASP A 354 5.31 15.92 20.15
N THR A 355 4.04 16.18 20.46
CA THR A 355 3.59 17.33 21.24
C THR A 355 3.30 16.96 22.70
N SER A 356 3.77 15.82 23.17
CA SER A 356 3.71 15.45 24.59
C SER A 356 4.46 16.47 25.44
N PRO A 357 3.97 16.85 26.64
CA PRO A 357 4.76 17.65 27.56
C PRO A 357 6.10 16.97 27.85
N GLY A 358 7.20 17.72 27.74
CA GLY A 358 8.50 17.24 28.20
C GLY A 358 8.43 16.87 29.69
N PRO A 359 9.18 15.86 30.15
CA PRO A 359 9.14 15.42 31.54
C PRO A 359 9.49 16.56 32.50
N ASP A 360 8.80 16.65 33.64
CA ASP A 360 9.08 17.67 34.66
C ASP A 360 10.39 17.35 35.41
N CYS A 361 11.49 17.82 34.82
CA CYS A 361 12.84 17.63 35.33
C CYS A 361 13.13 18.41 36.63
N THR A 362 12.23 19.30 37.07
CA THR A 362 12.38 20.07 38.33
C THR A 362 12.50 19.12 39.53
N THR A 363 11.76 18.00 39.48
CA THR A 363 11.77 16.95 40.50
C THR A 363 13.13 16.25 40.68
N THR A 364 13.94 16.18 39.62
CA THR A 364 15.24 15.49 39.63
C THR A 364 16.32 16.32 40.33
N TYR A 365 16.31 17.65 40.12
CA TYR A 365 17.27 18.56 40.74
C TYR A 365 17.22 18.52 42.28
N ILE A 366 16.01 18.48 42.85
CA ILE A 366 15.80 18.48 44.30
C ILE A 366 16.39 17.21 44.97
N LYS A 367 16.19 16.03 44.37
CA LYS A 367 16.71 14.76 44.92
C LYS A 367 18.26 14.71 44.91
N SER A 368 18.89 15.19 43.85
CA SER A 368 20.36 15.24 43.76
C SER A 368 20.98 16.25 44.73
N ALA A 369 20.34 17.42 44.92
CA ALA A 369 20.81 18.43 45.86
C ALA A 369 20.76 17.95 47.33
N VAL A 370 19.68 17.26 47.72
CA VAL A 370 19.52 16.73 49.09
C VAL A 370 20.58 15.66 49.41
N LEU A 371 20.91 14.78 48.46
CA LEU A 371 21.95 13.75 48.65
C LEU A 371 23.34 14.35 48.90
N LEU A 372 23.69 15.43 48.20
CA LEU A 372 24.98 16.12 48.38
C LEU A 372 25.06 16.89 49.71
N ALA A 373 23.94 17.44 50.20
CA ALA A 373 23.91 18.21 51.44
C ALA A 373 24.09 17.35 52.72
N VAL A 374 23.66 16.08 52.70
CA VAL A 374 23.68 15.21 53.89
C VAL A 374 25.04 14.50 54.09
N PHE A 375 25.77 14.20 53.01
CA PHE A 375 26.97 13.37 53.06
C PHE A 375 28.18 13.88 53.89
N PRO A 376 28.49 15.20 53.98
CA PRO A 376 29.70 15.63 54.70
C PRO A 376 29.57 15.60 56.23
N ILE A 377 28.35 15.53 56.77
CA ILE A 377 28.09 15.73 58.21
C ILE A 377 28.46 14.48 59.03
N GLY A 378 28.08 13.29 58.54
CA GLY A 378 28.30 12.01 59.24
C GLY A 378 29.75 11.73 59.63
N PRO A 379 30.73 11.81 58.70
CA PRO A 379 32.14 11.57 59.00
C PRO A 379 32.72 12.53 60.05
N ILE A 380 32.31 13.80 60.03
CA ILE A 380 32.81 14.83 60.95
C ILE A 380 32.35 14.56 62.38
N ILE A 381 31.09 14.15 62.57
CA ILE A 381 30.55 13.76 63.89
C ILE A 381 31.31 12.54 64.45
N ILE A 382 31.60 11.54 63.62
CA ILE A 382 32.35 10.35 64.04
C ILE A 382 33.79 10.70 64.43
N LEU A 383 34.50 11.49 63.61
CA LEU A 383 35.89 11.89 63.89
C LEU A 383 36.01 12.77 65.15
N THR A 384 35.09 13.70 65.37
CA THR A 384 35.05 14.53 66.58
C THR A 384 34.74 13.70 67.83
N ALA A 385 33.82 12.75 67.77
CA ALA A 385 33.54 11.82 68.87
C ALA A 385 34.77 10.96 69.24
N ILE A 386 35.47 10.42 68.23
CA ILE A 386 36.72 9.66 68.42
C ILE A 386 37.81 10.53 69.05
N GLY A 387 37.98 11.78 68.59
CA GLY A 387 38.93 12.73 69.15
C GLY A 387 38.67 13.06 70.63
N ILE A 388 37.40 13.31 70.98
CA ILE A 388 36.98 13.57 72.36
C ILE A 388 37.24 12.35 73.26
N TRP A 389 36.98 11.13 72.78
CA TRP A 389 37.28 9.90 73.50
C TRP A 389 38.78 9.72 73.73
N TYR A 390 39.60 9.93 72.70
CA TYR A 390 41.06 9.86 72.80
C TYR A 390 41.63 10.88 73.79
N TRP A 391 41.15 12.13 73.74
CA TRP A 391 41.56 13.19 74.68
C TRP A 391 41.20 12.85 76.13
N ARG A 392 39.96 12.40 76.39
CA ARG A 392 39.54 11.95 77.74
C ARG A 392 40.41 10.79 78.23
N LYS A 393 40.69 9.79 77.38
CA LYS A 393 41.53 8.64 77.68
C LYS A 393 42.99 9.03 77.97
N HIS A 394 43.52 10.04 77.27
CA HIS A 394 44.85 10.56 77.52
C HIS A 394 44.92 11.35 78.84
N LYS A 395 43.95 12.23 79.11
CA LYS A 395 43.88 13.03 80.34
C LYS A 395 43.79 12.15 81.60
N ALA A 396 43.01 11.07 81.54
CA ALA A 396 42.92 10.08 82.61
C ALA A 396 44.25 9.34 82.86
N ARG A 397 45.04 9.05 81.81
CA ARG A 397 46.39 8.47 81.95
C ARG A 397 47.37 9.45 82.57
N THR A 398 47.38 10.71 82.15
CA THR A 398 48.29 11.73 82.72
C THR A 398 47.99 12.00 84.20
N GLN A 399 46.72 12.03 84.62
CA GLN A 399 46.39 12.16 86.05
C GLN A 399 46.81 10.93 86.87
N LYS A 400 46.70 9.71 86.31
CA LYS A 400 47.12 8.48 87.01
C LYS A 400 48.64 8.34 87.15
N ASN A 401 49.42 9.06 86.34
CA ASN A 401 50.88 9.15 86.44
C ASN A 401 51.37 10.34 87.28
N ALA A 402 50.48 11.20 87.79
CA ALA A 402 50.83 12.33 88.66
C ALA A 402 50.59 12.06 90.16
N ASN A 403 49.89 10.95 90.48
CA ASN A 403 49.68 10.44 91.85
C ASN A 403 50.45 9.12 92.06
N LYS A 404 51.71 9.08 91.60
CA LYS A 404 52.67 7.99 91.76
C LYS A 404 54.08 8.56 91.82
#